data_AF-A0AB36JGT3-F1
#
_entry.id   AF-A0AB36JGT3-F1
#
_cell.length_a   1.000
_cell.length_b   1.000
_cell.length_c   1.000
_cell.angle_alpha   90.00
_cell.angle_beta   90.00
_cell.angle_gamma   90.00
#
_symmetry.space_group_name_H-M   'P 1'
#
loop_
_entity.id
_entity.type
_entity.pdbx_description
1 polymer ?
#
loop_
_entity_poly.entity_id
_entity_poly.type
_entity_poly.pdbx_seq_one_letter_code
_entity_poly.pdbx_strand_id
1 'polypeptide(L)'
;MTILIIIGMAILTFSFRFVPLLLTKHTNGSSKVQALLEYLPIAVLSALTVPGIFQVDADDNLVGIASGIVAVILVLIRKIPLLLVILGAVSAALIVKILIMNH
;
A
#
# COMPACT_ATOMS: atom_id res chain seq x y z
N MET A 1 8.16 -24.50 -13.49
CA MET A 1 8.27 -23.53 -12.38
C MET A 1 7.19 -22.44 -12.40
N THR A 2 6.64 -22.05 -13.55
CA THR A 2 5.56 -21.04 -13.66
C THR A 2 4.19 -21.51 -13.18
N ILE A 3 3.78 -22.75 -13.49
CA ILE A 3 2.46 -23.28 -13.09
C ILE A 3 2.29 -23.29 -11.56
N LEU A 4 3.36 -23.57 -10.82
CA LEU A 4 3.34 -23.65 -9.36
C LEU A 4 3.12 -22.26 -8.72
N ILE A 5 3.75 -21.22 -9.28
CA ILE A 5 3.60 -19.83 -8.82
C ILE A 5 2.18 -19.33 -9.11
N ILE A 6 1.63 -19.65 -10.28
CA ILE A 6 0.27 -19.27 -10.67
C ILE A 6 -0.75 -19.91 -9.72
N ILE A 7 -0.61 -21.21 -9.44
CA ILE A 7 -1.46 -21.91 -8.48
C ILE A 7 -1.29 -21.31 -7.08
N GLY A 8 -0.07 -20.99 -6.66
CA GLY A 8 0.21 -20.35 -5.37
C GLY A 8 -0.47 -18.98 -5.21
N MET A 9 -0.35 -18.09 -6.19
CA MET A 9 -1.03 -16.79 -6.18
C MET A 9 -2.56 -16.95 -6.20
N ALA A 10 -3.07 -17.92 -6.96
CA ALA A 10 -4.51 -18.19 -7.02
C ALA A 10 -5.03 -18.61 -5.64
N ILE A 11 -4.36 -19.56 -4.98
CA ILE A 11 -4.75 -20.04 -3.63
C ILE A 11 -4.71 -18.90 -2.61
N LEU A 12 -3.63 -18.10 -2.59
CA LEU A 12 -3.48 -16.99 -1.65
C LEU A 12 -4.55 -15.91 -1.86
N THR A 13 -4.77 -15.48 -3.11
CA THR A 13 -5.77 -14.45 -3.45
C THR A 13 -7.17 -14.93 -3.11
N PHE A 14 -7.48 -16.19 -3.44
CA PHE A 14 -8.78 -16.77 -3.15
C PHE A 14 -9.00 -16.89 -1.65
N SER A 15 -7.99 -17.32 -0.89
CA SER A 15 -8.06 -17.41 0.57
C SER A 15 -8.33 -16.03 1.20
N PHE A 16 -7.53 -15.01 0.87
CA PHE A 16 -7.74 -13.66 1.41
C PHE A 16 -9.11 -13.06 1.05
N ARG A 17 -9.67 -13.41 -0.11
CA ARG A 17 -10.97 -12.89 -0.57
C ARG A 17 -12.16 -13.71 -0.09
N PHE A 18 -12.03 -15.03 0.06
CA PHE A 18 -13.09 -15.91 0.52
C PHE A 18 -13.21 -15.94 2.03
N VAL A 19 -12.12 -15.78 2.78
CA VAL A 19 -12.18 -15.66 4.24
C VAL A 19 -13.20 -14.59 4.70
N PRO A 20 -13.15 -13.33 4.21
CA PRO A 20 -14.15 -12.34 4.59
C PRO A 20 -15.56 -12.68 4.07
N LEU A 21 -15.70 -13.26 2.88
CA LEU A 21 -17.01 -13.62 2.32
C LEU A 21 -17.69 -14.78 3.06
N LEU A 22 -16.93 -15.78 3.49
CA LEU A 22 -17.42 -16.97 4.19
C LEU A 22 -17.80 -16.64 5.64
N LEU A 23 -17.04 -15.76 6.30
CA LEU A 23 -17.33 -15.30 7.67
C LEU A 23 -18.60 -14.45 7.74
N THR A 24 -18.81 -13.56 6.76
CA THR A 24 -20.03 -12.74 6.67
C THR A 24 -21.30 -13.57 6.45
N LYS A 25 -21.18 -14.77 5.86
CA LYS A 25 -22.33 -15.61 5.53
C LYS A 25 -22.75 -16.57 6.66
N HIS A 26 -21.87 -16.95 7.58
CA HIS A 26 -22.10 -18.17 8.38
C HIS A 26 -21.95 -18.05 9.91
N THR A 27 -21.81 -16.86 10.52
CA THR A 27 -21.51 -16.83 11.97
C THR A 27 -22.25 -15.77 12.80
N ASN A 28 -23.02 -16.28 13.77
CA ASN A 28 -23.32 -15.65 15.07
C ASN A 28 -22.10 -15.72 16.03
N GLY A 29 -20.91 -16.07 15.53
CA GLY A 29 -19.69 -16.31 16.32
C GLY A 29 -18.74 -15.12 16.32
N SER A 30 -18.57 -14.55 17.52
CA SER A 30 -17.54 -13.59 17.95
C SER A 30 -17.08 -12.57 16.90
N SER A 31 -17.79 -11.45 16.84
CA SER A 31 -17.46 -10.21 16.11
C SER A 31 -15.97 -9.82 16.14
N LYS A 32 -15.21 -10.20 17.18
CA LYS A 32 -13.79 -9.92 17.32
C LYS A 32 -12.93 -10.52 16.19
N VAL A 33 -13.16 -11.78 15.79
CA VAL A 33 -12.32 -12.43 14.77
C VAL A 33 -12.61 -11.86 13.38
N GLN A 34 -13.86 -11.55 13.11
CA GLN A 34 -14.27 -10.93 11.85
C GLN A 34 -13.69 -9.51 11.72
N ALA A 35 -13.76 -8.72 12.79
CA ALA A 35 -13.12 -7.41 12.84
C ALA A 35 -11.60 -7.50 12.60
N LEU A 36 -10.90 -8.45 13.24
CA LEU A 36 -9.46 -8.62 13.03
C LEU A 36 -9.10 -8.95 11.57
N LEU A 37 -9.88 -9.82 10.92
CA LEU A 37 -9.63 -10.20 9.52
C LEU A 37 -9.98 -9.08 8.52
N GLU A 38 -10.95 -8.24 8.83
CA GLU A 38 -11.32 -7.08 8.02
C GLU A 38 -10.28 -5.95 8.13
N TYR A 39 -9.72 -5.72 9.32
CA TYR A 39 -8.66 -4.73 9.54
C TYR A 39 -7.27 -5.22 9.13
N LEU A 40 -7.06 -6.54 9.02
CA LEU A 40 -5.76 -7.12 8.66
C LEU A 40 -5.18 -6.57 7.34
N PRO A 41 -5.92 -6.58 6.21
CA PRO A 41 -5.41 -6.06 4.94
C PRO A 41 -4.95 -4.61 5.03
N ILE A 42 -5.74 -3.74 5.67
CA ILE A 42 -5.38 -2.32 5.86
C ILE A 42 -4.17 -2.17 6.77
N ALA A 43 -4.10 -2.93 7.86
CA ALA A 43 -2.98 -2.89 8.80
C ALA A 43 -1.68 -3.34 8.11
N VAL A 44 -1.73 -4.43 7.35
CA VAL A 44 -0.60 -4.95 6.57
C VAL A 44 -0.19 -3.95 5.49
N LEU A 45 -1.14 -3.41 4.71
CA LEU A 45 -0.82 -2.44 3.66
C LEU A 45 -0.14 -1.20 4.24
N SER A 46 -0.60 -0.71 5.40
CA SER A 46 -0.01 0.44 6.08
C SER A 46 1.39 0.12 6.63
N ALA A 47 1.54 -1.04 7.27
CA ALA A 47 2.81 -1.52 7.82
C ALA A 47 3.87 -1.79 6.73
N LEU A 48 3.45 -2.15 5.51
CA LEU A 48 4.33 -2.29 4.34
C LEU A 48 4.61 -0.96 3.65
N THR A 49 3.63 -0.06 3.61
CA THR A 49 3.78 1.25 2.96
C THR A 49 4.82 2.09 3.68
N VAL A 50 4.76 2.18 5.02
CA VAL A 50 5.69 2.98 5.85
C VAL A 50 7.16 2.69 5.54
N PRO A 51 7.66 1.43 5.63
CA PRO A 51 9.04 1.12 5.25
C PRO A 51 9.27 1.20 3.74
N GLY A 52 8.24 1.03 2.92
CA GLY A 52 8.31 1.17 1.47
C GLY A 52 8.65 2.59 1.03
N ILE A 53 8.16 3.63 1.74
CA ILE A 53 8.47 5.03 1.41
C ILE A 53 9.96 5.34 1.65
N PHE A 54 10.56 4.76 2.69
CA PHE A 54 11.97 4.95 3.00
C PHE A 54 12.90 4.16 2.05
N GLN A 55 12.45 2.99 1.57
CA GLN A 55 13.25 2.14 0.68
C GLN A 55 13.18 2.52 -0.81
N VAL A 56 12.63 3.69 -1.15
CA VAL A 56 12.49 4.13 -2.54
C VAL A 56 13.86 4.34 -3.21
N ASP A 57 14.83 4.91 -2.49
CA ASP A 57 16.19 5.11 -2.96
C ASP A 57 17.17 4.69 -1.86
N ALA A 58 18.14 3.82 -2.21
CA ALA A 58 19.09 3.23 -1.26
C ALA A 58 20.17 4.22 -0.80
N ASP A 59 20.50 5.21 -1.63
CA ASP A 59 21.53 6.21 -1.35
C ASP A 59 21.00 7.42 -0.58
N ASP A 60 19.72 7.77 -0.73
CA ASP A 60 19.17 8.96 -0.08
C ASP A 60 17.70 8.81 0.33
N ASN A 61 17.51 8.60 1.64
CA ASN A 61 16.21 8.43 2.27
C ASN A 61 15.34 9.71 2.20
N LEU A 62 15.93 10.86 1.84
CA LEU A 62 15.24 12.14 1.71
C LEU A 62 14.25 12.15 0.53
N VAL A 63 14.52 11.42 -0.55
CA VAL A 63 13.62 11.32 -1.72
C VAL A 63 12.29 10.68 -1.31
N GLY A 64 12.37 9.60 -0.53
CA GLY A 64 11.23 8.90 0.03
C GLY A 64 10.38 9.79 0.95
N ILE A 65 11.03 10.48 1.88
CA ILE A 65 10.34 11.37 2.82
C ILE A 65 9.63 12.52 2.10
N ALA A 66 10.32 13.17 1.14
CA ALA A 66 9.75 14.30 0.40
C ALA A 66 8.52 13.87 -0.42
N SER A 67 8.61 12.75 -1.15
CA SER A 67 7.49 12.22 -1.93
C SER A 67 6.31 11.77 -1.05
N GLY A 68 6.58 11.15 0.09
CA GLY A 68 5.58 10.78 1.09
C GLY A 68 4.84 11.99 1.67
N ILE A 69 5.55 13.06 2.03
CA ILE A 69 4.94 14.30 2.53
C ILE A 69 4.05 14.92 1.45
N VAL A 70 4.52 14.99 0.20
CA VAL A 70 3.73 15.52 -0.93
C VAL A 70 2.46 14.67 -1.14
N ALA A 71 2.57 13.35 -1.07
CA ALA A 71 1.40 12.45 -1.18
C ALA A 71 0.36 12.72 -0.09
N VAL A 72 0.80 12.86 1.17
CA VAL A 72 -0.09 13.14 2.32
C VAL A 72 -0.76 14.51 2.18
N ILE A 73 -0.02 15.54 1.76
CA ILE A 73 -0.58 16.87 1.54
C ILE A 73 -1.63 16.83 0.42
N LEU A 74 -1.31 16.20 -0.71
CA LEU A 74 -2.22 16.10 -1.85
C LEU A 74 -3.48 15.30 -1.52
N VAL A 75 -3.38 14.23 -0.72
CA VAL A 75 -4.56 13.44 -0.35
C VAL A 75 -5.48 14.18 0.63
N LEU A 76 -4.93 15.08 1.45
CA LEU A 76 -5.71 15.91 2.39
C LEU A 76 -6.57 16.97 1.67
N ILE A 77 -6.18 17.36 0.46
CA ILE A 77 -6.93 18.34 -0.33
C ILE A 77 -8.19 17.68 -0.88
N ARG A 78 -9.35 18.18 -0.42
CA ARG A 78 -10.66 17.65 -0.79
C ARG A 78 -10.87 17.78 -2.32
N LYS A 79 -11.29 16.67 -2.97
CA LYS A 79 -11.59 16.50 -4.41
C LYS A 79 -10.44 16.12 -5.36
N ILE A 80 -9.23 15.84 -4.89
CA ILE A 80 -8.17 15.34 -5.79
C ILE A 80 -8.36 13.83 -6.05
N PRO A 81 -8.40 13.37 -7.31
CA PRO A 81 -8.46 11.94 -7.60
C PRO A 81 -7.13 11.27 -7.23
N LEU A 82 -7.20 10.04 -6.70
CA LEU A 82 -6.04 9.25 -6.27
C LEU A 82 -4.93 9.18 -7.33
N LEU A 83 -5.31 9.09 -8.61
CA LEU A 83 -4.37 9.08 -9.74
C LEU A 83 -3.46 10.33 -9.76
N LEU A 84 -4.02 11.49 -9.46
CA LEU A 84 -3.32 12.78 -9.48
C LEU A 84 -2.43 12.94 -8.23
N VAL A 85 -2.83 12.36 -7.10
CA VAL A 85 -1.98 12.23 -5.90
C VAL A 85 -0.74 11.37 -6.21
N ILE A 86 -0.93 10.23 -6.87
CA ILE A 86 0.16 9.33 -7.25
C ILE A 86 1.10 10.03 -8.23
N LEU A 87 0.57 10.66 -9.28
CA LEU A 87 1.36 11.44 -10.23
C LEU A 87 2.18 12.54 -9.54
N GLY A 88 1.55 13.31 -8.64
CA GLY A 88 2.24 14.36 -7.89
C GLY A 88 3.35 13.84 -6.99
N ALA A 89 3.12 12.72 -6.29
CA ALA A 89 4.12 12.09 -5.43
C ALA A 89 5.31 11.56 -6.24
N VAL A 90 5.07 10.91 -7.38
CA VAL A 90 6.12 10.40 -8.28
C VAL A 90 6.90 11.56 -8.92
N SER A 91 6.21 12.61 -9.39
CA SER A 91 6.88 13.80 -9.91
C SER A 91 7.76 14.48 -8.86
N ALA A 92 7.29 14.59 -7.61
CA ALA A 92 8.09 15.12 -6.51
C ALA A 92 9.34 14.25 -6.22
N ALA A 93 9.18 12.92 -6.20
CA ALA A 93 10.32 12.00 -6.07
C ALA A 93 11.37 12.23 -7.16
N LEU A 94 10.94 12.34 -8.42
CA LEU A 94 11.83 12.59 -9.56
C LEU A 94 12.57 13.93 -9.47
N ILE A 95 11.87 15.01 -9.08
CA ILE A 95 12.46 16.35 -8.94
C ILE A 95 13.54 16.34 -7.84
N VAL A 96 13.23 15.75 -6.68
CA VAL A 96 14.17 15.67 -5.55
C VAL A 96 15.38 14.82 -5.91
N LYS A 97 15.16 13.68 -6.59
CA LYS A 97 16.25 12.82 -7.05
C LYS A 97 17.15 13.52 -8.07
N ILE A 98 16.59 14.26 -9.02
CA ILE A 98 17.36 15.05 -10.00
C ILE A 98 18.19 16.15 -9.32
N LEU A 99 17.64 16.80 -8.31
CA LEU A 99 18.34 17.85 -7.57
C LEU A 99 19.54 17.29 -6.79
N ILE A 100 19.38 16.11 -6.19
CA ILE A 100 20.44 15.41 -5.45
C ILE A 100 21.50 14.85 -6.39
N MET A 101 21.11 14.26 -7.52
CA MET A 101 22.02 13.69 -8.53
C MET A 101 22.87 14.77 -9.26
N ASN A 102 22.41 16.02 -9.26
CA ASN A 102 23.10 17.15 -9.89
C ASN A 102 24.10 17.85 -8.93
N HIS A 103 24.27 17.34 -7.71
CA HIS A 103 25.31 17.72 -6.76
C HIS A 103 26.33 16.59 -6.60
#